data_AF-A0A543PTR2-F1
#
_entry.id   AF-A0A543PTR2-F1
#
_cell.length_a   1.000
_cell.length_b   1.000
_cell.length_c   1.000
_cell.angle_alpha   90.00
_cell.angle_beta   90.00
_cell.angle_gamma   90.00
#
_symmetry.space_group_name_H-M   'P 1'
#
loop_
_entity.id
_entity.type
_entity.pdbx_description
1 polymer ?
#
loop_
_entity_poly.entity_id
_entity_poly.type
_entity_poly.pdbx_seq_one_letter_code
_entity_poly.pdbx_strand_id
1 'polypeptide(L)'
;MADLLERLPSPHRLRELSIALAILDVAMSPEDDPDDRYFRFDPRDSSGVALASMDNGSGDRYFIAFTEDTVFGWGFSHEYPMNPFARTPVAVWPGLLHDMPAAFEPLTRDARFQLADTFMATAAFWSQGGRRWHTGSVIPPAGEPDPDGAEELFELILDDNPQTFARFAEDYFDVRPDDAAVNAVYRSKPLDPAILAALNPHADYENVRAQLRAMGLSAS
;
A
#
# COMPACT_ATOMS: atom_id res chain seq x y z
N MET A 1 14.71 -8.83 0.70
CA MET A 1 13.97 -8.81 2.00
C MET A 1 14.67 -8.11 3.18
N ALA A 2 15.97 -8.32 3.49
CA ALA A 2 16.61 -7.56 4.59
C ALA A 2 16.62 -6.05 4.31
N ASP A 3 16.97 -5.67 3.07
CA ASP A 3 16.98 -4.27 2.61
C ASP A 3 15.59 -3.61 2.66
N LEU A 4 14.53 -4.39 2.42
CA LEU A 4 13.14 -3.95 2.57
C LEU A 4 12.86 -3.49 4.01
N LEU A 5 13.22 -4.30 5.00
CA LEU A 5 12.92 -4.02 6.42
C LEU A 5 13.65 -2.78 6.94
N GLU A 6 14.84 -2.49 6.42
CA GLU A 6 15.63 -1.31 6.81
C GLU A 6 15.05 0.00 6.26
N ARG A 7 14.36 -0.07 5.11
CA ARG A 7 13.73 1.08 4.45
C ARG A 7 12.30 1.33 4.90
N LEU A 8 11.62 0.33 5.46
CA LEU A 8 10.25 0.51 5.93
C LEU A 8 10.16 1.60 7.02
N PRO A 9 9.26 2.60 6.87
CA PRO A 9 9.06 3.61 7.90
C PRO A 9 8.50 2.97 9.18
N SER A 10 8.48 3.71 10.29
CA SER A 10 7.82 3.22 11.51
C SER A 10 6.36 2.84 11.24
N PRO A 11 5.77 1.85 11.95
CA PRO A 11 4.38 1.45 11.74
C PRO A 11 3.35 2.60 11.80
N HIS A 12 3.59 3.59 12.66
CA HIS A 12 2.78 4.80 12.73
C HIS A 12 2.90 5.63 11.45
N ARG A 13 4.14 5.90 11.02
CA ARG A 13 4.42 6.66 9.80
C ARG A 13 3.91 5.95 8.55
N LEU A 14 4.04 4.62 8.49
CA LEU A 14 3.48 3.80 7.42
C LEU A 14 1.97 4.01 7.28
N ARG A 15 1.24 4.04 8.40
CA ARG A 15 -0.20 4.31 8.39
C ARG A 15 -0.53 5.72 7.90
N GLU A 16 0.19 6.74 8.36
CA GLU A 16 0.02 8.11 7.88
C GLU A 16 0.28 8.23 6.38
N LEU A 17 1.32 7.56 5.90
CA LEU A 17 1.69 7.54 4.49
C LEU A 17 0.64 6.81 3.64
N SER A 18 0.12 5.66 4.09
CA SER A 18 -0.97 4.97 3.40
C SER A 18 -2.23 5.84 3.28
N ILE A 19 -2.56 6.62 4.32
CA ILE A 19 -3.68 7.57 4.27
C ILE A 19 -3.37 8.71 3.30
N ALA A 20 -2.14 9.26 3.33
CA ALA A 20 -1.74 10.33 2.44
C ALA A 20 -1.82 9.91 0.96
N LEU A 21 -1.35 8.71 0.62
CA LEU A 21 -1.44 8.15 -0.73
C LEU A 21 -2.89 8.01 -1.20
N ALA A 22 -3.78 7.49 -0.35
CA ALA A 22 -5.21 7.39 -0.66
C ALA A 22 -5.89 8.76 -0.84
N ILE A 23 -5.52 9.76 -0.04
CA ILE A 23 -6.03 11.14 -0.20
C ILE A 23 -5.57 11.74 -1.52
N LEU A 24 -4.29 11.54 -1.86
CA LEU A 24 -3.72 12.06 -3.09
C LEU A 24 -4.34 11.40 -4.32
N ASP A 25 -4.55 10.09 -4.31
CA ASP A 25 -5.25 9.37 -5.38
C ASP A 25 -6.63 9.99 -5.66
N VAL A 26 -7.46 10.17 -4.62
CA VAL A 26 -8.79 10.82 -4.75
C VAL A 26 -8.68 12.25 -5.27
N ALA A 27 -7.66 13.00 -4.87
CA ALA A 27 -7.45 14.37 -5.35
C ALA A 27 -7.00 14.42 -6.82
N MET A 28 -6.20 13.44 -7.27
CA MET A 28 -5.67 13.39 -8.63
C MET A 28 -6.69 12.85 -9.63
N SER A 29 -7.54 11.89 -9.25
CA SER A 29 -8.57 11.32 -10.12
C SER A 29 -9.96 11.24 -9.44
N PRO A 30 -10.61 12.39 -9.18
CA PRO A 30 -11.92 12.43 -8.52
C PRO A 30 -13.07 11.82 -9.33
N GLU A 31 -12.88 11.56 -10.61
CA GLU A 31 -13.85 10.94 -11.53
C GLU A 31 -13.78 9.41 -11.59
N ASP A 32 -12.68 8.82 -11.12
CA ASP A 32 -12.49 7.36 -11.15
C ASP A 32 -13.49 6.63 -10.25
N ASP A 33 -13.82 5.40 -10.65
CA ASP A 33 -14.58 4.49 -9.79
C ASP A 33 -13.73 4.18 -8.54
N PRO A 34 -14.29 4.28 -7.31
CA PRO A 34 -13.60 3.91 -6.09
C PRO A 34 -12.93 2.52 -6.12
N ASP A 35 -13.48 1.56 -6.87
CA ASP A 35 -12.94 0.21 -6.96
C ASP A 35 -11.69 0.12 -7.87
N ASP A 36 -11.51 1.07 -8.79
CA ASP A 36 -10.41 1.12 -9.76
C ASP A 36 -9.22 2.00 -9.31
N ARG A 37 -9.30 2.57 -8.09
CA ARG A 37 -8.27 3.47 -7.56
C ARG A 37 -6.94 2.76 -7.30
N TYR A 38 -5.85 3.45 -7.64
CA TYR A 38 -4.50 2.93 -7.47
C TYR A 38 -4.15 2.79 -6.00
N PHE A 39 -4.47 3.79 -5.16
CA PHE A 39 -4.29 3.73 -3.70
C PHE A 39 -5.61 3.88 -2.95
N ARG A 40 -5.84 3.01 -1.96
CA ARG A 40 -7.03 3.07 -1.09
C ARG A 40 -6.66 2.89 0.36
N PHE A 41 -7.52 3.44 1.23
CA PHE A 41 -7.45 3.23 2.66
C PHE A 41 -8.85 3.05 3.23
N ASP A 42 -9.12 1.84 3.72
CA ASP A 42 -10.34 1.49 4.44
C ASP A 42 -10.10 1.65 5.95
N PRO A 43 -10.88 2.50 6.65
CA PRO A 43 -10.81 2.63 8.10
C PRO A 43 -11.12 1.32 8.82
N ARG A 44 -10.86 1.31 10.14
CA ARG A 44 -11.13 0.13 10.98
C ARG A 44 -12.58 -0.33 10.82
N ASP A 45 -12.75 -1.58 10.40
CA ASP A 45 -14.04 -2.24 10.36
C ASP A 45 -14.44 -2.84 11.72
N SER A 46 -15.53 -3.61 11.76
CA SER A 46 -15.99 -4.29 12.98
C SER A 46 -15.04 -5.38 13.49
N SER A 47 -14.07 -5.83 12.68
CA SER A 47 -12.99 -6.73 13.10
C SER A 47 -11.82 -5.99 13.75
N GLY A 48 -11.82 -4.66 13.70
CA GLY A 48 -10.78 -3.80 14.26
C GLY A 48 -9.59 -3.58 13.31
N VAL A 49 -9.68 -4.04 12.07
CA VAL A 49 -8.61 -3.95 11.06
C VAL A 49 -8.90 -2.77 10.14
N ALA A 50 -7.92 -1.86 10.00
CA ALA A 50 -7.88 -0.92 8.88
C ALA A 50 -7.00 -1.50 7.78
N LEU A 51 -7.33 -1.25 6.52
CA LEU A 51 -6.64 -1.84 5.37
C LEU A 51 -6.22 -0.74 4.40
N ALA A 52 -4.92 -0.63 4.14
CA ALA A 52 -4.43 0.08 2.97
C ALA A 52 -4.26 -0.91 1.82
N SER A 53 -4.53 -0.47 0.59
CA SER A 53 -4.24 -1.27 -0.61
C SER A 53 -3.62 -0.42 -1.71
N MET A 54 -2.83 -1.07 -2.56
CA MET A 54 -2.50 -0.60 -3.89
C MET A 54 -2.83 -1.66 -4.92
N ASP A 55 -3.36 -1.26 -6.07
CA ASP A 55 -3.60 -2.11 -7.22
C ASP A 55 -3.23 -1.34 -8.49
N ASN A 56 -2.29 -1.86 -9.28
CA ASN A 56 -1.89 -1.19 -10.52
C ASN A 56 -2.79 -1.52 -11.72
N GLY A 57 -3.87 -2.27 -11.52
CA GLY A 57 -4.81 -2.71 -12.56
C GLY A 57 -4.21 -3.72 -13.55
N SER A 58 -2.95 -4.12 -13.35
CA SER A 58 -2.18 -4.98 -14.26
C SER A 58 -1.62 -6.23 -13.56
N GLY A 59 -2.06 -6.51 -12.34
CA GLY A 59 -1.78 -7.75 -11.62
C GLY A 59 -0.90 -7.57 -10.38
N ASP A 60 -0.20 -6.44 -10.25
CA ASP A 60 0.57 -6.16 -9.04
C ASP A 60 -0.29 -5.42 -8.03
N ARG A 61 -0.17 -5.87 -6.79
CA ARG A 61 -0.96 -5.32 -5.69
C ARG A 61 -0.28 -5.53 -4.36
N TYR A 62 -0.50 -4.60 -3.45
CA TYR A 62 -0.16 -4.79 -2.05
C TYR A 62 -1.31 -4.48 -1.14
N PHE A 63 -1.21 -5.00 0.08
CA PHE A 63 -2.11 -4.68 1.17
C PHE A 63 -1.33 -4.48 2.45
N ILE A 64 -1.81 -3.59 3.32
CA ILE A 64 -1.25 -3.36 4.65
C ILE A 64 -2.40 -3.29 5.66
N ALA A 65 -2.49 -4.32 6.49
CA ALA A 65 -3.46 -4.42 7.56
C ALA A 65 -2.89 -3.82 8.84
N PHE A 66 -3.67 -2.92 9.46
CA PHE A 66 -3.34 -2.25 10.72
C PHE A 66 -4.34 -2.66 11.80
N THR A 67 -3.87 -3.28 12.88
CA THR A 67 -4.64 -3.51 14.12
C THR A 67 -4.25 -2.46 15.17
N GLU A 68 -4.65 -2.62 16.44
CA GLU A 68 -4.23 -1.73 17.53
C GLU A 68 -2.71 -1.79 17.74
N ASP A 69 -2.14 -3.00 17.78
CA ASP A 69 -0.74 -3.23 18.16
C ASP A 69 0.10 -3.91 17.08
N THR A 70 -0.50 -4.30 15.95
CA THR A 70 0.20 -5.06 14.91
C THR A 70 -0.03 -4.48 13.52
N VAL A 71 0.98 -4.60 12.67
CA VAL A 71 0.89 -4.27 11.24
C VAL A 71 1.36 -5.48 10.45
N PHE A 72 0.63 -5.81 9.38
CA PHE A 72 0.99 -6.85 8.42
C PHE A 72 0.86 -6.29 7.01
N GLY A 73 1.98 -6.22 6.29
CA GLY A 73 2.02 -5.88 4.88
C GLY A 73 2.36 -7.10 4.05
N TRP A 74 1.71 -7.23 2.89
CA TRP A 74 2.09 -8.22 1.89
C TRP A 74 1.87 -7.65 0.49
N GLY A 75 2.69 -8.10 -0.43
CA GLY A 75 2.68 -7.68 -1.82
C GLY A 75 2.72 -8.89 -2.74
N PHE A 76 2.06 -8.77 -3.88
CA PHE A 76 2.10 -9.74 -4.96
C PHE A 76 2.56 -9.03 -6.22
N SER A 77 3.79 -9.31 -6.64
CA SER A 77 4.35 -8.87 -7.92
C SER A 77 4.33 -10.02 -8.92
N HIS A 78 3.48 -9.94 -9.93
CA HIS A 78 3.09 -11.10 -10.74
C HIS A 78 4.17 -11.54 -11.74
N GLU A 79 5.07 -10.65 -12.14
CA GLU A 79 6.16 -10.96 -13.09
C GLU A 79 7.43 -11.47 -12.40
N TYR A 80 7.46 -11.50 -11.07
CA TYR A 80 8.67 -11.76 -10.30
C TYR A 80 8.89 -13.26 -9.99
N PRO A 81 10.15 -13.72 -9.86
CA PRO A 81 10.50 -15.13 -9.65
C PRO A 81 9.80 -15.83 -8.48
N MET A 82 9.49 -15.11 -7.40
CA MET A 82 8.82 -15.67 -6.21
C MET A 82 7.29 -15.79 -6.35
N ASN A 83 6.72 -15.46 -7.52
CA ASN A 83 5.30 -15.63 -7.81
C ASN A 83 4.81 -17.07 -7.46
N PRO A 84 3.73 -17.24 -6.67
CA PRO A 84 3.17 -18.56 -6.35
C PRO A 84 2.85 -19.46 -7.56
N PHE A 85 2.54 -18.88 -8.72
CA PHE A 85 2.28 -19.62 -9.97
C PHE A 85 3.55 -20.21 -10.62
N ALA A 86 4.74 -19.77 -10.22
CA ALA A 86 6.01 -20.37 -10.65
C ALA A 86 6.28 -21.74 -9.98
N ARG A 87 5.37 -22.21 -9.11
CA ARG A 87 5.51 -23.45 -8.36
C ARG A 87 4.39 -24.43 -8.70
N THR A 88 4.72 -25.73 -8.67
CA THR A 88 3.76 -26.83 -8.86
C THR A 88 3.83 -27.77 -7.66
N PRO A 89 2.76 -27.89 -6.85
CA PRO A 89 1.51 -27.14 -6.94
C PRO A 89 1.69 -25.64 -6.68
N VAL A 90 0.72 -24.82 -7.13
CA VAL A 90 0.67 -23.38 -6.84
C VAL A 90 0.71 -23.20 -5.33
N ALA A 91 1.67 -22.41 -4.84
CA ALA A 91 1.88 -22.21 -3.42
C ALA A 91 2.80 -21.02 -3.16
N VAL A 92 2.51 -20.27 -2.08
CA VAL A 92 3.38 -19.22 -1.54
C VAL A 92 4.82 -19.71 -1.42
N TRP A 93 5.80 -18.84 -1.71
CA TRP A 93 7.21 -19.19 -1.61
C TRP A 93 7.57 -19.76 -0.22
N PRO A 94 8.33 -20.86 -0.14
CA PRO A 94 8.67 -21.47 1.14
C PRO A 94 9.33 -20.49 2.10
N GLY A 95 8.80 -20.42 3.32
CA GLY A 95 9.33 -19.56 4.37
C GLY A 95 8.80 -18.13 4.38
N LEU A 96 8.06 -17.66 3.35
CA LEU A 96 7.58 -16.27 3.26
C LEU A 96 6.74 -15.83 4.46
N LEU A 97 5.90 -16.74 4.97
CA LEU A 97 5.03 -16.50 6.12
C LEU A 97 5.50 -17.23 7.39
N HIS A 98 6.74 -17.74 7.40
CA HIS A 98 7.29 -18.40 8.58
C HIS A 98 7.40 -17.37 9.72
N ASP A 99 6.99 -17.75 10.93
CA ASP A 99 6.92 -16.87 12.11
C ASP A 99 5.93 -15.69 12.00
N MET A 100 5.06 -15.68 10.98
CA MET A 100 3.98 -14.70 10.90
C MET A 100 3.06 -14.84 12.13
N PRO A 101 2.68 -13.74 12.79
CA PRO A 101 1.79 -13.79 13.95
C PRO A 101 0.46 -14.46 13.62
N ALA A 102 0.02 -15.37 14.50
CA ALA A 102 -1.22 -16.13 14.33
C ALA A 102 -2.46 -15.22 14.16
N ALA A 103 -2.41 -14.00 14.68
CA ALA A 103 -3.45 -12.98 14.53
C ALA A 103 -3.75 -12.61 13.06
N PHE A 104 -2.81 -12.83 12.14
CA PHE A 104 -2.97 -12.51 10.72
C PHE A 104 -3.32 -13.73 9.86
N GLU A 105 -3.34 -14.94 10.42
CA GLU A 105 -3.77 -16.12 9.68
C GLU A 105 -5.16 -15.99 9.04
N PRO A 106 -6.17 -15.34 9.66
CA PRO A 106 -7.46 -15.12 9.00
C PRO A 106 -7.33 -14.37 7.67
N LEU A 107 -6.43 -13.38 7.57
CA LEU A 107 -6.19 -12.64 6.32
C LEU A 107 -5.62 -13.56 5.24
N THR A 108 -4.69 -14.45 5.60
CA THR A 108 -4.11 -15.38 4.61
C THR A 108 -5.11 -16.42 4.08
N ARG A 109 -6.26 -16.57 4.75
CA ARG A 109 -7.36 -17.46 4.39
C ARG A 109 -8.57 -16.72 3.79
N ASP A 110 -8.50 -15.40 3.73
CA ASP A 110 -9.57 -14.58 3.17
C ASP A 110 -9.58 -14.72 1.65
N ALA A 111 -10.75 -15.06 1.09
CA ALA A 111 -10.92 -15.27 -0.35
C ALA A 111 -10.54 -14.03 -1.19
N ARG A 112 -10.61 -12.82 -0.61
CA ARG A 112 -10.19 -11.57 -1.27
C ARG A 112 -8.70 -11.57 -1.63
N PHE A 113 -7.89 -12.29 -0.87
CA PHE A 113 -6.43 -12.30 -1.01
C PHE A 113 -5.91 -13.63 -1.54
N GLN A 114 -6.80 -14.50 -2.01
CA GLN A 114 -6.47 -15.80 -2.56
C GLN A 114 -6.80 -15.89 -4.06
N LEU A 115 -6.01 -16.71 -4.76
CA LEU A 115 -6.33 -17.18 -6.10
C LEU A 115 -5.97 -18.66 -6.18
N ALA A 116 -6.89 -19.48 -6.71
CA ALA A 116 -6.75 -20.95 -6.72
C ALA A 116 -6.38 -21.52 -5.33
N ASP A 117 -7.13 -21.12 -4.30
CA ASP A 117 -6.95 -21.52 -2.89
C ASP A 117 -5.56 -21.19 -2.30
N THR A 118 -4.80 -20.30 -2.96
CA THR A 118 -3.46 -19.89 -2.54
C THR A 118 -3.45 -18.41 -2.20
N PHE A 119 -2.91 -18.06 -1.03
CA PHE A 119 -2.65 -16.66 -0.66
C PHE A 119 -1.67 -16.04 -1.64
N MET A 120 -2.02 -14.88 -2.20
CA MET A 120 -1.20 -14.23 -3.21
C MET A 120 -0.21 -13.28 -2.58
N ALA A 121 1.04 -13.73 -2.46
CA ALA A 121 2.15 -12.92 -1.98
C ALA A 121 3.49 -13.38 -2.56
N THR A 122 4.31 -12.42 -2.98
CA THR A 122 5.75 -12.54 -3.25
C THR A 122 6.56 -11.94 -2.11
N ALA A 123 6.04 -10.92 -1.44
CA ALA A 123 6.66 -10.25 -0.30
C ALA A 123 5.71 -10.19 0.91
N ALA A 124 6.26 -10.25 2.12
CA ALA A 124 5.49 -10.15 3.36
C ALA A 124 6.36 -9.58 4.49
N PHE A 125 5.78 -8.69 5.30
CA PHE A 125 6.43 -8.11 6.48
C PHE A 125 5.41 -7.82 7.58
N TRP A 126 5.86 -7.82 8.83
CA TRP A 126 5.01 -7.49 9.97
C TRP A 126 5.76 -6.80 11.10
N SER A 127 5.02 -6.12 11.96
CA SER A 127 5.51 -5.53 13.20
C SER A 127 4.52 -5.81 14.32
N GLN A 128 5.02 -6.18 15.50
CA GLN A 128 4.24 -6.35 16.73
C GLN A 128 4.70 -5.35 17.78
N GLY A 129 3.76 -4.64 18.40
CA GLY A 129 4.00 -3.60 19.40
C GLY A 129 4.76 -2.39 18.86
N GLY A 130 4.77 -2.19 17.54
CA GLY A 130 5.39 -1.02 16.91
C GLY A 130 6.92 -0.98 16.95
N ARG A 131 7.61 -2.08 17.27
CA ARG A 131 9.04 -2.04 17.66
C ARG A 131 10.00 -2.27 16.51
N ARG A 132 9.81 -3.34 15.75
CA ARG A 132 10.72 -3.77 14.66
C ARG A 132 9.89 -4.42 13.57
N TRP A 133 10.37 -4.29 12.34
CA TRP A 133 9.88 -5.05 11.22
C TRP A 133 10.49 -6.44 11.19
N HIS A 134 9.67 -7.40 10.79
CA HIS A 134 9.98 -8.81 10.63
C HIS A 134 9.51 -9.25 9.25
N THR A 135 10.12 -10.32 8.75
CA THR A 135 9.71 -11.02 7.54
C THR A 135 9.94 -12.51 7.75
N GLY A 136 9.42 -13.33 6.86
CA GLY A 136 9.60 -14.77 6.90
C GLY A 136 11.05 -15.19 6.67
N SER A 137 11.37 -16.39 7.13
CA SER A 137 12.68 -17.03 6.86
C SER A 137 12.74 -17.55 5.42
N VAL A 138 12.88 -16.65 4.46
CA VAL A 138 12.93 -16.95 3.03
C VAL A 138 14.35 -17.31 2.58
N ILE A 139 14.47 -18.35 1.76
CA ILE A 139 15.65 -18.57 0.93
C ILE A 139 15.28 -18.12 -0.49
N PRO A 140 15.76 -16.95 -0.95
CA PRO A 140 15.43 -16.44 -2.28
C PRO A 140 16.09 -17.30 -3.39
N PRO A 141 15.55 -17.28 -4.62
CA PRO A 141 16.24 -17.89 -5.75
C PRO A 141 17.61 -17.22 -5.97
N ALA A 142 18.60 -18.01 -6.38
CA ALA A 142 19.96 -17.50 -6.58
C ALA A 142 20.08 -16.67 -7.86
N GLY A 143 20.86 -15.60 -7.80
CA GLY A 143 21.22 -14.79 -8.98
C GLY A 143 20.27 -13.65 -9.32
N GLU A 144 19.18 -13.49 -8.56
CA GLU A 144 18.21 -12.40 -8.73
C GLU A 144 18.30 -11.43 -7.53
N PRO A 145 18.58 -10.13 -7.73
CA PRO A 145 18.76 -9.18 -6.64
C PRO A 145 17.43 -8.84 -5.92
N ASP A 146 16.34 -8.72 -6.67
CA ASP A 146 14.98 -8.52 -6.14
C ASP A 146 14.03 -9.57 -6.72
N PRO A 147 14.02 -10.81 -6.19
CA PRO A 147 13.19 -11.88 -6.73
C PRO A 147 11.73 -11.82 -6.26
N ASP A 148 11.41 -10.94 -5.30
CA ASP A 148 10.07 -10.76 -4.75
C ASP A 148 9.36 -9.50 -5.29
N GLY A 149 10.11 -8.57 -5.89
CA GLY A 149 9.61 -7.35 -6.51
C GLY A 149 9.13 -6.32 -5.49
N ALA A 150 9.53 -6.45 -4.23
CA ALA A 150 9.05 -5.58 -3.18
C ALA A 150 9.57 -4.15 -3.30
N GLU A 151 10.76 -3.94 -3.90
CA GLU A 151 11.33 -2.60 -3.98
C GLU A 151 10.52 -1.68 -4.88
N GLU A 152 10.11 -2.18 -6.04
CA GLU A 152 9.23 -1.48 -6.98
C GLU A 152 7.80 -1.39 -6.42
N LEU A 153 7.25 -2.51 -5.96
CA LEU A 153 5.87 -2.58 -5.50
C LEU A 153 5.57 -1.63 -4.33
N PHE A 154 6.53 -1.45 -3.42
CA PHE A 154 6.41 -0.57 -2.25
C PHE A 154 7.20 0.74 -2.39
N GLU A 155 7.65 1.13 -3.59
CA GLU A 155 8.58 2.26 -3.77
C GLU A 155 8.16 3.52 -3.01
N LEU A 156 6.91 3.98 -3.19
CA LEU A 156 6.40 5.20 -2.55
C LEU A 156 6.35 5.10 -1.02
N ILE A 157 6.20 3.89 -0.49
CA ILE A 157 6.24 3.63 0.95
C ILE A 157 7.68 3.64 1.47
N LEU A 158 8.59 3.03 0.72
CA LEU A 158 9.99 2.84 1.12
C LEU A 158 10.80 4.13 1.01
N ASP A 159 10.46 5.02 0.08
CA ASP A 159 11.16 6.30 -0.09
C ASP A 159 10.62 7.39 0.87
N ASP A 160 9.35 7.29 1.33
CA ASP A 160 8.65 8.30 2.16
C ASP A 160 8.92 9.74 1.68
N ASN A 161 8.88 9.93 0.36
CA ASN A 161 9.31 11.14 -0.30
C ASN A 161 8.18 11.72 -1.17
N PRO A 162 7.64 12.90 -0.83
CA PRO A 162 6.54 13.49 -1.59
C PRO A 162 6.91 13.81 -3.04
N GLN A 163 8.18 14.08 -3.35
CA GLN A 163 8.63 14.31 -4.72
C GLN A 163 8.56 13.05 -5.59
N THR A 164 8.69 11.87 -4.98
CA THR A 164 8.56 10.59 -5.69
C THR A 164 7.11 10.36 -6.09
N PHE A 165 6.15 10.68 -5.22
CA PHE A 165 4.74 10.73 -5.61
C PHE A 165 4.47 11.76 -6.70
N ALA A 166 5.02 12.98 -6.62
CA ALA A 166 4.77 14.00 -7.64
C ALA A 166 5.23 13.58 -9.04
N ARG A 167 6.33 12.81 -9.14
CA ARG A 167 6.78 12.20 -10.41
C ARG A 167 5.85 11.08 -10.85
N PHE A 168 5.51 10.16 -9.94
CA PHE A 168 4.51 9.12 -10.21
C PHE A 168 3.20 9.71 -10.73
N ALA A 169 2.73 10.80 -10.14
CA ALA A 169 1.48 11.44 -10.54
C ALA A 169 1.58 12.11 -11.92
N GLU A 170 2.73 12.68 -12.26
CA GLU A 170 2.99 13.20 -13.61
C GLU A 170 2.94 12.08 -14.66
N ASP A 171 3.49 10.90 -14.34
CA ASP A 171 3.54 9.76 -15.25
C ASP A 171 2.20 8.99 -15.34
N TYR A 172 1.48 8.86 -14.22
CA TYR A 172 0.26 8.05 -14.11
C TYR A 172 -1.03 8.84 -14.36
N PHE A 173 -1.15 10.05 -13.81
CA PHE A 173 -2.34 10.90 -13.93
C PHE A 173 -2.21 11.99 -15.00
N ASP A 174 -1.09 12.04 -15.75
CA ASP A 174 -0.77 13.09 -16.73
C ASP A 174 -0.81 14.53 -16.14
N VAL A 175 -0.69 14.65 -14.81
CA VAL A 175 -0.75 15.94 -14.08
C VAL A 175 0.33 15.95 -13.00
N ARG A 176 1.25 16.92 -13.08
CA ARG A 176 2.26 17.14 -12.05
C ARG A 176 1.72 18.06 -10.94
N PRO A 177 1.44 17.55 -9.73
CA PRO A 177 1.02 18.39 -8.61
C PRO A 177 2.15 19.28 -8.08
N ASP A 178 1.79 20.36 -7.38
CA ASP A 178 2.77 21.19 -6.66
C ASP A 178 3.42 20.42 -5.49
N ASP A 179 4.75 20.44 -5.44
CA ASP A 179 5.55 19.76 -4.41
C ASP A 179 5.15 20.16 -2.98
N ALA A 180 4.82 21.42 -2.73
CA ALA A 180 4.46 21.89 -1.40
C ALA A 180 3.06 21.39 -0.98
N ALA A 181 2.15 21.26 -1.94
CA ALA A 181 0.83 20.66 -1.74
C ALA A 181 0.93 19.16 -1.44
N VAL A 182 1.73 18.40 -2.19
CA VAL A 182 1.97 16.96 -1.91
C VAL A 182 2.61 16.79 -0.52
N ASN A 183 3.64 17.57 -0.21
CA ASN A 183 4.29 17.55 1.11
C ASN A 183 3.34 17.95 2.25
N ALA A 184 2.35 18.81 2.01
CA ALA A 184 1.33 19.12 2.99
C ALA A 184 0.49 17.89 3.35
N VAL A 185 0.04 17.13 2.35
CA VAL A 185 -0.73 15.90 2.55
C VAL A 185 0.11 14.80 3.20
N TYR A 186 1.37 14.63 2.79
CA TYR A 186 2.33 13.70 3.42
C TYR A 186 2.56 13.99 4.90
N ARG A 187 2.41 15.26 5.33
CA ARG A 187 2.50 15.69 6.73
C ARG A 187 1.14 15.70 7.44
N SER A 188 0.17 14.97 6.88
CA SER A 188 -1.18 14.81 7.42
C SER A 188 -1.94 16.11 7.63
N LYS A 189 -1.64 17.16 6.83
CA LYS A 189 -2.52 18.32 6.79
C LYS A 189 -3.84 17.93 6.09
N PRO A 190 -5.00 18.30 6.65
CA PRO A 190 -6.28 18.09 5.98
C PRO A 190 -6.27 18.73 4.59
N LEU A 191 -6.93 18.06 3.65
CA LEU A 191 -7.12 18.60 2.31
C LEU A 191 -8.12 19.76 2.37
N ASP A 192 -7.68 20.94 1.91
CA ASP A 192 -8.50 22.15 1.79
C ASP A 192 -8.58 22.58 0.30
N PRO A 193 -9.44 23.56 -0.05
CA PRO A 193 -9.58 23.98 -1.45
C PRO A 193 -8.29 24.53 -2.08
N ALA A 194 -7.41 25.16 -1.30
CA ALA A 194 -6.16 25.72 -1.80
C ALA A 194 -5.13 24.63 -2.08
N ILE A 195 -5.04 23.63 -1.21
CA ILE A 195 -4.21 22.43 -1.42
C ILE A 195 -4.74 21.65 -2.62
N LEU A 196 -6.06 21.42 -2.72
CA LEU A 196 -6.62 20.69 -3.86
C LEU A 196 -6.33 21.40 -5.18
N ALA A 197 -6.54 22.71 -5.28
CA ALA A 197 -6.25 23.44 -6.50
C ALA A 197 -4.77 23.40 -6.91
N ALA A 198 -3.86 23.23 -5.95
CA ALA A 198 -2.42 23.07 -6.19
C ALA A 198 -2.02 21.62 -6.55
N LEU A 199 -2.83 20.62 -6.16
CA LEU A 199 -2.66 19.23 -6.58
C LEU A 199 -3.26 18.99 -7.96
N ASN A 200 -4.53 19.34 -8.13
CA ASN A 200 -5.30 19.16 -9.35
C ASN A 200 -6.25 20.37 -9.55
N PRO A 201 -5.92 21.32 -10.44
CA PRO A 201 -6.72 22.54 -10.64
C PRO A 201 -8.07 22.28 -11.31
N HIS A 202 -8.31 21.06 -11.84
CA HIS A 202 -9.55 20.68 -12.50
C HIS A 202 -10.52 19.93 -11.57
N ALA A 203 -10.06 19.53 -10.39
CA ALA A 203 -10.88 18.79 -9.42
C ALA A 203 -11.94 19.68 -8.75
N ASP A 204 -13.15 19.13 -8.58
CA ASP A 204 -14.19 19.74 -7.74
C ASP A 204 -13.96 19.37 -6.27
N TYR A 205 -13.73 20.40 -5.45
CA TYR A 205 -13.52 20.24 -4.02
C TYR A 205 -14.68 19.53 -3.31
N GLU A 206 -15.91 19.82 -3.68
CA GLU A 206 -17.08 19.26 -3.01
C GLU A 206 -17.23 17.77 -3.32
N ASN A 207 -16.91 17.36 -4.55
CA ASN A 207 -16.84 15.95 -4.94
C ASN A 207 -15.74 15.22 -4.15
N VAL A 208 -14.51 15.74 -4.18
CA VAL A 208 -13.36 15.15 -3.46
C VAL A 208 -13.66 15.03 -1.97
N ARG A 209 -14.19 16.09 -1.35
CA ARG A 209 -14.56 16.09 0.07
C ARG A 209 -15.61 15.05 0.39
N ALA A 210 -16.61 14.85 -0.47
CA ALA A 210 -17.64 13.83 -0.27
C ALA A 210 -17.05 12.41 -0.33
N GLN A 211 -16.14 12.14 -1.27
CA GLN A 211 -15.47 10.85 -1.38
C GLN A 211 -14.59 10.55 -0.17
N LEU A 212 -13.75 11.51 0.24
CA LEU A 212 -12.91 11.35 1.44
C LEU A 212 -13.75 11.06 2.69
N ARG A 213 -14.90 11.72 2.84
CA ARG A 213 -15.83 11.43 3.95
C ARG A 213 -16.42 10.02 3.87
N ALA A 214 -16.76 9.53 2.67
CA ALA A 214 -17.25 8.17 2.49
C ALA A 214 -16.19 7.13 2.88
N MET A 215 -14.91 7.44 2.65
CA MET A 215 -13.76 6.65 3.10
C MET A 215 -13.40 6.86 4.58
N GLY A 216 -14.18 7.65 5.35
CA GLY A 216 -13.87 7.98 6.74
C GLY A 216 -12.58 8.80 6.93
N LEU A 217 -12.11 9.44 5.86
CA LEU A 217 -10.95 10.34 5.85
C LEU A 217 -11.41 11.79 5.99
N SER A 218 -10.57 12.62 6.59
CA SER A 218 -10.91 14.02 6.89
C SER A 218 -10.40 14.98 5.83
N ALA A 219 -11.31 15.76 5.26
CA ALA A 219 -11.03 17.01 4.53
C ALA A 219 -11.67 18.17 5.32
N SER A 220 -10.99 19.33 5.34
CA SER A 220 -11.34 20.47 6.21
C SER A 220 -12.50 21.34 5.72
#